data_AF-A0A355G5H9-F1
#
_entry.id   AF-A0A355G5H9-F1
#
_cell.length_a   1.000
_cell.length_b   1.000
_cell.length_c   1.000
_cell.angle_alpha   90.00
_cell.angle_beta   90.00
_cell.angle_gamma   90.00
#
_symmetry.space_group_name_H-M   'P 1'
#
loop_
_entity.id
_entity.type
_entity.pdbx_description
1 polymer ?
#
loop_
_entity_poly.entity_id
_entity_poly.type
_entity_poly.pdbx_seq_one_letter_code
_entity_poly.pdbx_strand_id
1 'polypeptide(L)'
;MEIRIMKRSCTPLLLAVCLLCVTQCPFVLNQTTAAPPEERQAVSSQSVPAQSVKQQAATIRQQKPKATPQQEKQIRALIEQLVFDESIDPKNKKALEKERDLCYDAYSKLFKYKELAFPVLMEHLDDERPSVYFRNHYLEHAVGDACYWNMVYQLQDRPKDYSRYGYARQGRDGKSHPKPVWEGSPFAEAGGLKKWLIANQNLSYTEQQIKCLNWMLAAEKKIGAADAESYFVNILPLEIQILKRRQQLGHDVQAELKRLQQIKAEKLVNQIPAELLPEKQK
;
A
#
# COMPACT_ATOMS: atom_id res chain seq x y z
N MET A 1 24.63 -1.88 41.37
CA MET A 1 25.23 -2.03 40.03
C MET A 1 24.88 -0.76 39.27
N GLU A 2 25.86 0.13 39.12
CA GLU A 2 25.67 1.52 38.72
C GLU A 2 25.36 1.67 37.23
N ILE A 3 24.40 2.55 36.94
CA ILE A 3 23.91 2.92 35.61
C ILE A 3 24.87 3.97 35.03
N ARG A 4 25.55 3.65 33.91
CA ARG A 4 26.34 4.62 33.12
C ARG A 4 25.51 5.18 31.98
N ILE A 5 25.06 6.41 32.15
CA ILE A 5 24.44 7.25 31.11
C ILE A 5 25.55 7.83 30.22
N MET A 6 25.63 7.38 28.96
CA MET A 6 26.50 8.01 27.96
C MET A 6 25.78 9.22 27.34
N LYS A 7 26.28 10.42 27.68
CA LYS A 7 25.98 11.67 26.97
C LYS A 7 26.69 11.67 25.62
N ARG A 8 25.96 11.87 24.52
CA ARG A 8 26.54 12.21 23.21
C ARG A 8 26.37 13.71 22.96
N SER A 9 27.50 14.40 22.80
CA SER A 9 27.58 15.82 22.50
C SER A 9 27.20 16.10 21.05
N CYS A 10 26.37 17.12 20.86
CA CYS A 10 26.14 17.77 19.57
C CYS A 10 27.28 18.74 19.27
N THR A 11 27.77 18.74 18.03
CA THR A 11 28.54 19.85 17.43
C THR A 11 27.92 20.18 16.07
N PRO A 12 27.52 21.44 15.81
CA PRO A 12 27.06 21.88 14.50
C PRO A 12 28.26 22.39 13.69
N LEU A 13 28.36 21.98 12.42
CA LEU A 13 29.27 22.60 11.46
C LEU A 13 28.47 23.49 10.50
N LEU A 14 28.69 24.79 10.62
CA LEU A 14 28.35 25.86 9.68
C LEU A 14 29.42 25.92 8.58
N LEU A 15 29.01 26.13 7.32
CA LEU A 15 29.69 26.86 6.23
C LEU A 15 28.81 26.71 4.97
N ALA A 16 27.96 27.67 4.62
CA ALA A 16 28.24 28.92 3.91
C ALA A 16 28.50 28.75 2.39
N VAL A 17 27.50 29.21 1.62
CA VAL A 17 27.57 30.13 0.45
C VAL A 17 28.48 29.77 -0.73
N CYS A 18 27.85 29.60 -1.91
CA CYS A 18 28.30 30.23 -3.16
C CYS A 18 27.11 30.46 -4.12
N LEU A 19 26.79 31.75 -4.32
CA LEU A 19 26.03 32.28 -5.46
C LEU A 19 26.92 32.26 -6.72
N LEU A 20 26.29 32.16 -7.91
CA LEU A 20 26.55 32.87 -9.19
C LEU A 20 25.78 32.10 -10.29
N CYS A 21 24.67 32.61 -10.85
CA CYS A 21 24.49 33.68 -11.83
C CYS A 21 24.52 33.22 -13.31
N VAL A 22 23.39 33.49 -14.00
CA VAL A 22 23.25 34.00 -15.39
C VAL A 22 23.61 33.00 -16.52
N THR A 23 22.74 32.64 -17.47
CA THR A 23 22.29 33.47 -18.61
C THR A 23 20.96 32.99 -19.23
N GLN A 24 20.16 33.97 -19.67
CA GLN A 24 19.03 33.86 -20.59
C GLN A 24 19.48 33.57 -22.03
N CYS A 25 18.61 32.94 -22.84
CA CYS A 25 18.28 33.41 -24.19
C CYS A 25 17.01 32.68 -24.75
N PRO A 26 16.01 33.42 -25.28
CA PRO A 26 14.87 32.92 -26.06
C PRO A 26 15.17 32.96 -27.57
N PHE A 27 14.14 32.78 -28.44
CA PHE A 27 14.11 32.76 -29.94
C PHE A 27 13.96 31.30 -30.50
N VAL A 28 13.05 30.91 -31.42
CA VAL A 28 12.27 31.56 -32.50
C VAL A 28 11.00 30.76 -32.85
N LEU A 29 9.92 31.48 -33.18
CA LEU A 29 8.73 31.04 -33.93
C LEU A 29 9.08 30.62 -35.37
N ASN A 30 8.45 29.57 -35.91
CA ASN A 30 7.97 29.69 -37.28
C ASN A 30 6.69 28.87 -37.51
N GLN A 31 5.63 29.61 -37.83
CA GLN A 31 4.43 29.12 -38.50
C GLN A 31 4.70 29.15 -40.01
N THR A 32 4.22 28.15 -40.74
CA THR A 32 3.84 28.37 -42.14
C THR A 32 2.54 27.62 -42.42
N THR A 33 1.55 28.43 -42.78
CA THR A 33 0.26 28.12 -43.39
C THR A 33 0.41 27.60 -44.82
N ALA A 34 -0.43 26.66 -45.23
CA ALA A 34 -1.33 26.79 -46.40
C ALA A 34 -2.03 25.45 -46.71
N ALA A 35 -3.32 25.53 -46.97
CA ALA A 35 -4.23 24.44 -47.31
C ALA A 35 -4.60 24.49 -48.83
N PRO A 36 -5.68 23.82 -49.32
CA PRO A 36 -5.68 22.62 -50.17
C PRO A 36 -6.28 22.97 -51.58
N PRO A 37 -6.86 22.10 -52.46
CA PRO A 37 -7.94 21.12 -52.20
C PRO A 37 -7.89 19.81 -53.04
N GLU A 38 -8.72 18.81 -52.71
CA GLU A 38 -9.66 18.20 -53.67
C GLU A 38 -10.63 17.22 -53.01
N GLU A 39 -11.84 17.20 -53.56
CA GLU A 39 -13.09 16.63 -53.08
C GLU A 39 -13.13 15.10 -52.99
N ARG A 40 -13.95 14.58 -52.06
CA ARG A 40 -15.12 13.72 -52.38
C ARG A 40 -15.99 13.40 -51.15
N GLN A 41 -17.21 13.94 -51.22
CA GLN A 41 -18.51 13.37 -50.85
C GLN A 41 -18.73 12.64 -49.50
N ALA A 42 -19.42 13.38 -48.62
CA ALA A 42 -20.66 13.03 -47.91
C ALA A 42 -20.92 11.56 -47.50
N VAL A 43 -20.80 11.30 -46.19
CA VAL A 43 -21.74 10.42 -45.47
C VAL A 43 -22.14 11.09 -44.15
N SER A 44 -23.44 11.35 -44.04
CA SER A 44 -24.14 11.87 -42.87
C SER A 44 -23.76 11.13 -41.58
N SER A 45 -23.07 11.81 -40.67
CA SER A 45 -22.84 11.35 -39.30
C SER A 45 -23.43 12.36 -38.34
N GLN A 46 -24.54 11.99 -37.71
CA GLN A 46 -25.15 12.74 -36.63
C GLN A 46 -24.12 12.93 -35.52
N SER A 47 -23.81 14.19 -35.24
CA SER A 47 -22.95 14.63 -34.16
C SER A 47 -23.58 14.32 -32.80
N VAL A 48 -23.02 13.33 -32.09
CA VAL A 48 -23.25 13.19 -30.65
C VAL A 48 -22.37 14.23 -29.94
N PRO A 49 -22.92 15.13 -29.10
CA PRO A 49 -22.12 16.18 -28.48
C PRO A 49 -21.14 15.58 -27.46
N ALA A 50 -19.86 15.82 -27.71
CA ALA A 50 -18.70 15.38 -26.90
C ALA A 50 -18.60 16.06 -25.50
N GLN A 51 -19.69 16.63 -24.99
CA GLN A 51 -19.73 17.36 -23.72
C GLN A 51 -20.28 16.55 -22.53
N SER A 52 -20.78 15.33 -22.75
CA SER A 52 -21.40 14.53 -21.68
C SER A 52 -20.40 13.76 -20.78
N VAL A 53 -19.22 13.38 -21.29
CA VAL A 53 -18.36 12.40 -20.60
C VAL A 53 -17.42 13.05 -19.55
N LYS A 54 -17.06 14.33 -19.70
CA LYS A 54 -16.14 15.01 -18.76
C LYS A 54 -16.81 15.63 -17.54
N GLN A 55 -18.15 15.73 -17.51
CA GLN A 55 -18.89 16.30 -16.38
C GLN A 55 -19.49 15.26 -15.42
N GLN A 56 -19.52 13.98 -15.78
CA GLN A 56 -20.01 12.91 -14.88
C GLN A 56 -18.92 12.33 -13.96
N ALA A 57 -17.64 12.62 -14.19
CA ALA A 57 -16.55 12.18 -13.32
C ALA A 57 -16.28 13.10 -12.11
N ALA A 58 -16.93 14.28 -12.05
CA ALA A 58 -16.61 15.33 -11.08
C ALA A 58 -17.56 15.43 -9.87
N THR A 59 -18.59 14.60 -9.77
CA THR A 59 -19.68 14.82 -8.78
C THR A 59 -20.11 13.56 -8.05
N ILE A 60 -19.15 12.79 -7.52
CA ILE A 60 -19.41 12.00 -6.32
C ILE A 60 -18.20 12.18 -5.39
N ARG A 61 -18.15 13.29 -4.66
CA ARG A 61 -17.44 13.28 -3.36
C ARG A 61 -18.24 12.32 -2.48
N GLN A 62 -17.96 11.02 -2.62
CA GLN A 62 -18.49 9.98 -1.74
C GLN A 62 -18.12 10.42 -0.34
N GLN A 63 -19.11 10.84 0.45
CA GLN A 63 -18.92 11.02 1.87
C GLN A 63 -18.29 9.73 2.38
N LYS A 64 -17.13 9.84 3.04
CA LYS A 64 -16.43 8.66 3.54
C LYS A 64 -17.43 7.84 4.36
N PRO A 65 -17.57 6.54 4.08
CA PRO A 65 -18.47 5.70 4.84
C PRO A 65 -18.08 5.78 6.32
N LYS A 66 -19.05 6.12 7.17
CA LYS A 66 -18.88 6.20 8.62
C LYS A 66 -19.66 5.06 9.26
N ALA A 67 -19.09 4.47 10.30
CA ALA A 67 -19.80 3.50 11.12
C ALA A 67 -21.07 4.14 11.71
N THR A 68 -22.16 3.40 11.75
CA THR A 68 -23.33 3.80 12.56
C THR A 68 -22.98 3.75 14.05
N PRO A 69 -23.72 4.45 14.93
CA PRO A 69 -23.47 4.37 16.37
C PRO A 69 -23.48 2.93 16.91
N GLN A 70 -24.33 2.06 16.36
CA GLN A 70 -24.37 0.65 16.74
C GLN A 70 -23.13 -0.11 16.27
N GLN A 71 -22.65 0.14 15.04
CA GLN A 71 -21.40 -0.45 14.55
C GLN A 71 -20.21 0.05 15.36
N GLU A 72 -20.15 1.34 15.70
CA GLU A 72 -19.09 1.91 16.53
C GLU A 72 -19.06 1.25 17.91
N LYS A 73 -20.22 1.08 18.55
CA LYS A 73 -20.34 0.36 19.82
C LYS A 73 -19.84 -1.08 19.72
N GLN A 74 -20.15 -1.78 18.62
CA GLN A 74 -19.65 -3.13 18.36
C GLN A 74 -18.13 -3.14 18.16
N ILE A 75 -17.59 -2.20 17.39
CA ILE A 75 -16.14 -2.06 17.16
C ILE A 75 -15.42 -1.84 18.50
N ARG A 76 -15.90 -0.90 19.33
CA ARG A 76 -15.33 -0.66 20.67
C ARG A 76 -15.40 -1.90 21.55
N ALA A 77 -16.54 -2.61 21.57
CA ALA A 77 -16.67 -3.86 22.32
C ALA A 77 -15.71 -4.96 21.85
N LEU A 78 -15.40 -5.01 20.55
CA LEU A 78 -14.40 -5.94 20.01
C LEU A 78 -12.97 -5.52 20.38
N ILE A 79 -12.67 -4.22 20.46
CA ILE A 79 -11.36 -3.74 20.94
C ILE A 79 -11.15 -4.13 22.40
N GLU A 80 -12.18 -4.02 23.24
CA GLU A 80 -12.09 -4.49 24.64
C GLU A 80 -11.84 -6.00 24.74
N GLN A 81 -12.32 -6.80 23.79
CA GLN A 81 -12.04 -8.25 23.71
C GLN A 81 -10.62 -8.58 23.20
N LEU A 82 -9.84 -7.58 22.80
CA LEU A 82 -8.42 -7.77 22.48
C LEU A 82 -7.55 -7.77 23.74
N VAL A 83 -8.08 -7.29 24.88
CA VAL A 83 -7.32 -7.29 26.14
C VAL A 83 -7.15 -8.73 26.61
N PHE A 84 -5.91 -9.17 26.74
CA PHE A 84 -5.57 -10.49 27.23
C PHE A 84 -5.46 -10.49 28.76
N ASP A 85 -6.21 -11.36 29.42
CA ASP A 85 -6.13 -11.51 30.87
C ASP A 85 -4.83 -12.22 31.32
N GLU A 86 -3.83 -11.43 31.70
CA GLU A 86 -2.55 -11.92 32.23
C GLU A 86 -2.67 -12.56 33.63
N SER A 87 -3.82 -12.45 34.30
CA SER A 87 -4.04 -13.08 35.60
C SER A 87 -4.34 -14.58 35.52
N ILE A 88 -4.58 -15.11 34.31
CA ILE A 88 -4.83 -16.54 34.08
C ILE A 88 -3.59 -17.36 34.48
N ASP A 89 -3.79 -18.38 35.33
CA ASP A 89 -2.72 -19.31 35.71
C ASP A 89 -2.07 -19.94 34.45
N PRO A 90 -0.74 -19.76 34.26
CA PRO A 90 -0.01 -20.33 33.13
C PRO A 90 -0.16 -21.86 32.99
N LYS A 91 -0.47 -22.58 34.08
CA LYS A 91 -0.70 -24.03 34.08
C LYS A 91 -2.10 -24.39 33.59
N ASN A 92 -3.05 -23.46 33.62
CA ASN A 92 -4.40 -23.66 33.11
C ASN A 92 -4.46 -23.44 31.59
N LYS A 93 -3.90 -24.39 30.84
CA LYS A 93 -3.83 -24.34 29.38
C LYS A 93 -5.18 -24.09 28.70
N LYS A 94 -6.27 -24.67 29.25
CA LYS A 94 -7.62 -24.52 28.69
C LYS A 94 -8.14 -23.09 28.82
N ALA A 95 -7.89 -22.42 29.94
CA ALA A 95 -8.26 -21.02 30.12
C ALA A 95 -7.45 -20.11 29.20
N LEU A 96 -6.13 -20.33 29.09
CA LEU A 96 -5.27 -19.59 28.17
C LEU A 96 -5.70 -19.75 26.72
N GLU A 97 -6.00 -20.97 26.27
CA GLU A 97 -6.45 -21.25 24.91
C GLU A 97 -7.76 -20.53 24.61
N LYS A 98 -8.74 -20.61 25.53
CA LYS A 98 -10.02 -19.92 25.40
C LYS A 98 -9.83 -18.40 25.29
N GLU A 99 -8.97 -17.81 26.11
CA GLU A 99 -8.69 -16.37 26.09
C GLU A 99 -8.02 -15.94 24.79
N ARG A 100 -7.08 -16.75 24.28
CA ARG A 100 -6.45 -16.51 22.99
C ARG A 100 -7.44 -16.58 21.84
N ASP A 101 -8.33 -17.57 21.85
CA ASP A 101 -9.36 -17.73 20.83
C ASP A 101 -10.32 -16.53 20.80
N LEU A 102 -10.69 -15.99 21.98
CA LEU A 102 -11.49 -14.76 22.08
C LEU A 102 -10.78 -13.57 21.42
N CYS A 103 -9.50 -13.35 21.73
CA CYS A 103 -8.72 -12.28 21.13
C CYS A 103 -8.60 -12.44 19.60
N TYR A 104 -8.34 -13.67 19.10
CA TYR A 104 -8.23 -13.94 17.66
C TYR A 104 -9.56 -13.77 16.92
N ASP A 105 -10.68 -14.17 17.52
CA ASP A 105 -12.01 -13.96 16.97
C ASP A 105 -12.37 -12.47 16.94
N ALA A 106 -12.08 -11.73 18.01
CA ALA A 106 -12.28 -10.29 18.06
C ALA A 106 -11.49 -9.55 16.97
N TYR A 107 -10.20 -9.87 16.83
CA TYR A 107 -9.35 -9.33 15.76
C TYR A 107 -9.90 -9.65 14.37
N SER A 108 -10.34 -10.89 14.15
CA SER A 108 -10.91 -11.34 12.87
C SER A 108 -12.23 -10.64 12.55
N LYS A 109 -13.06 -10.35 13.56
CA LYS A 109 -14.30 -9.58 13.42
C LYS A 109 -14.03 -8.11 13.12
N LEU A 110 -13.06 -7.48 13.81
CA LEU A 110 -12.62 -6.11 13.52
C LEU A 110 -12.18 -5.94 12.06
N PHE A 111 -11.45 -6.93 11.54
CA PHE A 111 -10.99 -6.93 10.14
C PHE A 111 -12.16 -6.90 9.13
N LYS A 112 -13.36 -7.34 9.50
CA LYS A 112 -14.53 -7.33 8.61
C LYS A 112 -15.16 -5.94 8.46
N TYR A 113 -14.93 -5.03 9.42
CA TYR A 113 -15.46 -3.67 9.37
C TYR A 113 -14.68 -2.74 8.43
N LYS A 114 -13.46 -3.11 8.02
CA LYS A 114 -12.64 -2.34 7.08
C LYS A 114 -12.50 -0.86 7.47
N GLU A 115 -12.63 0.04 6.51
CA GLU A 115 -12.48 1.49 6.70
C GLU A 115 -13.45 2.08 7.74
N LEU A 116 -14.58 1.40 8.01
CA LEU A 116 -15.53 1.83 9.04
C LEU A 116 -14.93 1.77 10.45
N ALA A 117 -14.02 0.83 10.69
CA ALA A 117 -13.37 0.69 12.00
C ALA A 117 -12.18 1.63 12.19
N PHE A 118 -11.61 2.18 11.12
CA PHE A 118 -10.35 2.93 11.18
C PHE A 118 -10.39 4.11 12.16
N PRO A 119 -11.45 4.95 12.21
CA PRO A 119 -11.50 6.04 13.18
C PRO A 119 -11.37 5.55 14.64
N VAL A 120 -12.08 4.48 15.00
CA VAL A 120 -12.05 3.93 16.37
C VAL A 120 -10.72 3.24 16.66
N LEU A 121 -10.20 2.47 15.70
CA LEU A 121 -8.90 1.80 15.84
C LEU A 121 -7.76 2.81 15.99
N MET A 122 -7.84 3.97 15.31
CA MET A 122 -6.86 5.05 15.43
C MET A 122 -6.81 5.68 16.82
N GLU A 123 -7.93 5.70 17.56
CA GLU A 123 -7.99 6.19 18.94
C GLU A 123 -7.20 5.29 19.90
N HIS A 124 -7.02 4.01 19.55
CA HIS A 124 -6.43 3.00 20.42
C HIS A 124 -5.02 2.59 19.99
N LEU A 125 -4.38 3.31 19.05
CA LEU A 125 -3.02 2.99 18.59
C LEU A 125 -1.96 3.04 19.70
N ASP A 126 -2.21 3.84 20.74
CA ASP A 126 -1.33 4.01 21.89
C ASP A 126 -1.83 3.20 23.12
N ASP A 127 -2.76 2.25 22.92
CA ASP A 127 -3.32 1.41 23.99
C ASP A 127 -2.32 0.31 24.39
N GLU A 128 -1.66 0.51 25.53
CA GLU A 128 -0.62 -0.37 26.07
C GLU A 128 -1.17 -1.60 26.84
N ARG A 129 -2.49 -1.79 26.90
CA ARG A 129 -3.07 -2.95 27.60
C ARG A 129 -2.60 -4.26 26.95
N PRO A 130 -2.33 -5.32 27.74
CA PRO A 130 -1.85 -6.60 27.22
C PRO A 130 -2.81 -7.18 26.19
N SER A 131 -2.25 -7.82 25.17
CA SER A 131 -2.97 -8.53 24.12
C SER A 131 -2.18 -9.76 23.65
N VAL A 132 -2.77 -10.57 22.79
CA VAL A 132 -2.11 -11.75 22.24
C VAL A 132 -1.17 -11.39 21.09
N TYR A 133 -0.23 -12.29 20.81
CA TYR A 133 0.60 -12.24 19.61
C TYR A 133 -0.27 -12.37 18.36
N PHE A 134 -0.34 -11.31 17.56
CA PHE A 134 -0.95 -11.34 16.22
C PHE A 134 0.13 -11.52 15.16
N ARG A 135 0.15 -12.72 14.53
CA ARG A 135 1.19 -13.17 13.58
C ARG A 135 2.59 -13.27 14.20
N ASN A 136 3.59 -13.73 13.41
CA ASN A 136 4.98 -14.02 13.80
C ASN A 136 5.80 -12.81 14.35
N HIS A 137 5.14 -11.79 14.90
CA HIS A 137 5.76 -10.64 15.52
C HIS A 137 5.89 -10.93 17.02
N TYR A 138 7.08 -11.34 17.42
CA TYR A 138 7.44 -11.70 18.80
C TYR A 138 7.71 -10.49 19.70
N LEU A 139 7.42 -9.26 19.25
CA LEU A 139 7.98 -8.03 19.85
C LEU A 139 6.93 -7.05 20.38
N GLU A 140 5.64 -7.29 20.14
CA GLU A 140 4.56 -6.32 20.35
C GLU A 140 3.29 -7.06 20.84
N HIS A 141 2.83 -6.76 22.07
CA HIS A 141 1.75 -7.46 22.78
C HIS A 141 0.71 -6.50 23.34
N ALA A 142 0.46 -5.38 22.67
CA ALA A 142 -0.51 -4.40 23.13
C ALA A 142 -1.78 -4.40 22.26
N VAL A 143 -2.89 -3.95 22.83
CA VAL A 143 -4.13 -3.70 22.08
C VAL A 143 -3.88 -2.70 20.94
N GLY A 144 -3.01 -1.72 21.15
CA GLY A 144 -2.58 -0.78 20.10
C GLY A 144 -1.91 -1.45 18.92
N ASP A 145 -1.08 -2.47 19.15
CA ASP A 145 -0.44 -3.25 18.09
C ASP A 145 -1.47 -4.04 17.29
N ALA A 146 -2.46 -4.63 17.97
CA ALA A 146 -3.57 -5.31 17.32
C ALA A 146 -4.36 -4.34 16.42
N CYS A 147 -4.66 -3.13 16.90
CA CYS A 147 -5.33 -2.09 16.12
C CYS A 147 -4.48 -1.64 14.91
N TYR A 148 -3.18 -1.46 15.12
CA TYR A 148 -2.22 -1.11 14.08
C TYR A 148 -2.19 -2.18 12.97
N TRP A 149 -1.98 -3.45 13.32
CA TRP A 149 -1.90 -4.54 12.36
C TRP A 149 -3.22 -4.80 11.65
N ASN A 150 -4.35 -4.58 12.33
CA ASN A 150 -5.68 -4.66 11.71
C ASN A 150 -5.83 -3.64 10.58
N MET A 151 -5.38 -2.41 10.78
CA MET A 151 -5.40 -1.38 9.73
C MET A 151 -4.33 -1.61 8.65
N VAL A 152 -3.10 -1.92 9.04
CA VAL A 152 -1.96 -2.08 8.11
C VAL A 152 -2.20 -3.20 7.11
N TYR A 153 -2.66 -4.38 7.54
CA TYR A 153 -2.89 -5.48 6.61
C TYR A 153 -4.01 -5.20 5.61
N GLN A 154 -5.02 -4.44 6.04
CA GLN A 154 -6.12 -4.01 5.19
C GLN A 154 -5.69 -2.96 4.16
N LEU A 155 -4.90 -1.98 4.60
CA LEU A 155 -4.34 -0.93 3.75
C LEU A 155 -3.28 -1.45 2.77
N GLN A 156 -2.43 -2.39 3.18
CA GLN A 156 -1.42 -2.96 2.28
C GLN A 156 -2.04 -3.86 1.21
N ASP A 157 -3.18 -4.49 1.52
CA ASP A 157 -3.95 -5.31 0.58
C ASP A 157 -3.11 -6.32 -0.22
N ARG A 158 -2.15 -6.95 0.46
CA ARG A 158 -1.16 -7.82 -0.19
C ARG A 158 -1.84 -9.04 -0.82
N PRO A 159 -1.48 -9.41 -2.07
CA PRO A 159 -1.91 -10.67 -2.67
C PRO A 159 -1.49 -11.87 -1.82
N LYS A 160 -2.33 -12.91 -1.74
CA LYS A 160 -2.02 -14.12 -0.95
C LYS A 160 -0.77 -14.86 -1.42
N ASP A 161 -0.46 -14.73 -2.71
CA ASP A 161 0.67 -15.35 -3.39
C ASP A 161 1.87 -14.42 -3.55
N TYR A 162 1.80 -13.20 -3.01
CA TYR A 162 2.95 -12.31 -2.95
C TYR A 162 3.92 -12.78 -1.87
N SER A 163 5.15 -13.09 -2.30
CA SER A 163 6.36 -13.16 -1.48
C SER A 163 6.22 -13.88 -0.11
N ARG A 164 5.65 -15.09 -0.12
CA ARG A 164 5.09 -15.76 1.06
C ARG A 164 6.07 -16.08 2.21
N TYR A 165 7.37 -16.26 1.94
CA TYR A 165 8.34 -16.71 2.96
C TYR A 165 9.71 -16.02 2.87
N GLY A 166 10.41 -15.91 4.00
CA GLY A 166 11.77 -15.38 4.09
C GLY A 166 11.85 -13.87 4.31
N TYR A 167 12.95 -13.43 4.94
CA TYR A 167 13.24 -12.01 5.18
C TYR A 167 13.83 -11.31 3.94
N ALA A 168 14.60 -12.04 3.13
CA ALA A 168 15.32 -11.52 1.97
C ALA A 168 15.03 -12.34 0.70
N ARG A 169 15.40 -11.78 -0.45
CA ARG A 169 15.38 -12.43 -1.77
C ARG A 169 16.52 -11.90 -2.64
N GLN A 170 16.89 -12.66 -3.67
CA GLN A 170 17.81 -12.16 -4.69
C GLN A 170 17.14 -11.12 -5.59
N GLY A 171 17.86 -10.03 -5.88
CA GLY A 171 17.47 -9.00 -6.85
C GLY A 171 18.01 -9.28 -8.25
N ARG A 172 17.70 -8.41 -9.21
CA ARG A 172 18.23 -8.50 -10.59
C ARG A 172 19.75 -8.36 -10.66
N ASP A 173 20.35 -7.75 -9.63
CA ASP A 173 21.79 -7.58 -9.47
C ASP A 173 22.49 -8.81 -8.86
N GLY A 174 21.75 -9.90 -8.61
CA GLY A 174 22.25 -11.12 -7.98
C GLY A 174 22.52 -10.99 -6.47
N LYS A 175 22.32 -9.82 -5.87
CA LYS A 175 22.55 -9.59 -4.43
C LYS A 175 21.31 -9.95 -3.62
N SER A 176 21.54 -10.24 -2.33
CA SER A 176 20.45 -10.44 -1.37
C SER A 176 19.91 -9.09 -0.92
N HIS A 177 18.61 -8.87 -1.08
CA HIS A 177 17.89 -7.69 -0.61
C HIS A 177 16.82 -8.13 0.40
N PRO A 178 16.67 -7.44 1.54
CA PRO A 178 15.48 -7.64 2.36
C PRO A 178 14.23 -7.32 1.54
N LYS A 179 13.14 -8.04 1.82
CA LYS A 179 11.89 -7.81 1.09
C LYS A 179 11.27 -6.50 1.56
N PRO A 180 10.63 -5.73 0.65
CA PRO A 180 10.00 -4.45 0.99
C PRO A 180 9.04 -4.50 2.18
N VAL A 181 8.33 -5.62 2.36
CA VAL A 181 7.42 -5.82 3.51
C VAL A 181 8.11 -5.75 4.88
N TRP A 182 9.42 -6.02 4.94
CA TRP A 182 10.22 -6.05 6.16
C TRP A 182 11.10 -4.82 6.34
N GLU A 183 11.48 -4.16 5.25
CA GLU A 183 12.44 -3.05 5.27
C GLU A 183 11.78 -1.70 5.55
N GLY A 184 10.49 -1.57 5.25
CA GLY A 184 9.77 -0.34 5.47
C GLY A 184 8.29 -0.43 5.16
N SER A 185 7.66 0.73 5.20
CA SER A 185 6.26 0.89 4.80
C SER A 185 6.02 2.35 4.42
N PRO A 186 4.97 2.63 3.63
CA PRO A 186 4.58 4.03 3.39
C PRO A 186 4.22 4.75 4.71
N PHE A 187 3.87 4.00 5.76
CA PHE A 187 3.56 4.54 7.08
C PHE A 187 4.81 5.02 7.81
N ALA A 188 5.91 4.26 7.75
CA ALA A 188 7.17 4.64 8.36
C ALA A 188 7.73 5.93 7.74
N GLU A 189 7.68 6.06 6.41
CA GLU A 189 8.10 7.27 5.69
C GLU A 189 7.26 8.50 6.05
N ALA A 190 6.00 8.32 6.40
CA ALA A 190 5.13 9.39 6.89
C ALA A 190 5.29 9.71 8.39
N GLY A 191 6.19 8.99 9.09
CA GLY A 191 6.39 9.14 10.53
C GLY A 191 5.29 8.48 11.39
N GLY A 192 4.64 7.45 10.87
CA GLY A 192 3.63 6.62 11.56
C GLY A 192 2.30 6.48 10.80
N LEU A 193 1.56 5.42 11.10
CA LEU A 193 0.27 5.12 10.46
C LEU A 193 -0.76 6.26 10.66
N LYS A 194 -0.83 6.83 11.87
CA LYS A 194 -1.75 7.95 12.18
C LYS A 194 -1.49 9.16 11.29
N LYS A 195 -0.22 9.56 11.14
CA LYS A 195 0.19 10.67 10.25
C LYS A 195 -0.13 10.35 8.80
N TRP A 196 0.15 9.12 8.37
CA TRP A 196 -0.17 8.67 7.01
C TRP A 196 -1.68 8.74 6.72
N LEU A 197 -2.53 8.25 7.63
CA LEU A 197 -3.98 8.27 7.47
C LEU A 197 -4.53 9.70 7.39
N ILE A 198 -4.02 10.63 8.21
CA ILE A 198 -4.38 12.05 8.16
C ILE A 198 -3.96 12.66 6.81
N ALA A 199 -2.72 12.43 6.37
CA ALA A 199 -2.23 12.96 5.09
C ALA A 199 -2.98 12.40 3.88
N ASN A 200 -3.58 11.22 4.01
CA ASN A 200 -4.33 10.54 2.96
C ASN A 200 -5.84 10.52 3.22
N GLN A 201 -6.34 11.41 4.09
CA GLN A 201 -7.75 11.42 4.48
C GLN A 201 -8.71 11.81 3.35
N ASN A 202 -8.21 12.40 2.26
CA ASN A 202 -9.01 12.75 1.09
C ASN A 202 -9.12 11.60 0.07
N LEU A 203 -8.35 10.53 0.26
CA LEU A 203 -8.44 9.33 -0.57
C LEU A 203 -9.55 8.41 -0.02
N SER A 204 -10.30 7.77 -0.91
CA SER A 204 -11.14 6.63 -0.60
C SER A 204 -10.31 5.45 -0.07
N TYR A 205 -10.95 4.50 0.58
CA TYR A 205 -10.28 3.31 1.10
C TYR A 205 -9.53 2.54 0.00
N THR A 206 -10.17 2.34 -1.16
CA THR A 206 -9.55 1.68 -2.31
C THR A 206 -8.36 2.47 -2.88
N GLU A 207 -8.44 3.80 -2.91
CA GLU A 207 -7.30 4.64 -3.32
C GLU A 207 -6.14 4.57 -2.34
N GLN A 208 -6.42 4.52 -1.03
CA GLN A 208 -5.40 4.30 0.00
C GLN A 208 -4.70 2.94 -0.20
N GLN A 209 -5.47 1.88 -0.52
CA GLN A 209 -4.89 0.57 -0.85
C GLN A 209 -3.99 0.63 -2.09
N ILE A 210 -4.45 1.27 -3.17
CA ILE A 210 -3.64 1.47 -4.39
C ILE A 210 -2.35 2.22 -4.06
N LYS A 211 -2.40 3.24 -3.19
CA LYS A 211 -1.21 3.99 -2.78
C LYS A 211 -0.19 3.11 -2.04
N CYS A 212 -0.65 2.28 -1.10
CA CYS A 212 0.21 1.31 -0.42
C CYS A 212 0.82 0.27 -1.38
N LEU A 213 0.01 -0.27 -2.28
CA LEU A 213 0.46 -1.25 -3.29
C LEU A 213 1.47 -0.64 -4.26
N ASN A 214 1.27 0.61 -4.70
CA ASN A 214 2.23 1.30 -5.57
C ASN A 214 3.57 1.55 -4.87
N TRP A 215 3.55 1.92 -3.58
CA TRP A 215 4.78 2.04 -2.79
C TRP A 215 5.54 0.71 -2.77
N MET A 216 4.84 -0.39 -2.51
CA MET A 216 5.44 -1.74 -2.47
C MET A 216 5.96 -2.17 -3.84
N LEU A 217 5.19 -1.93 -4.91
CA LEU A 217 5.58 -2.24 -6.28
C LEU A 217 6.83 -1.45 -6.69
N ALA A 218 6.93 -0.17 -6.33
CA ALA A 218 8.11 0.64 -6.62
C ALA A 218 9.36 0.09 -5.93
N ALA A 219 9.25 -0.31 -4.66
CA ALA A 219 10.33 -0.95 -3.93
C ALA A 219 10.75 -2.29 -4.57
N GLU A 220 9.79 -3.14 -4.96
CA GLU A 220 10.08 -4.41 -5.64
C GLU A 220 10.74 -4.20 -7.01
N LYS A 221 10.27 -3.22 -7.80
CA LYS A 221 10.87 -2.88 -9.10
C LYS A 221 12.29 -2.33 -8.99
N LYS A 222 12.61 -1.62 -7.90
CA LYS A 222 13.98 -1.14 -7.62
C LYS A 222 14.94 -2.31 -7.37
N ILE A 223 14.49 -3.34 -6.66
CA ILE A 223 15.26 -4.58 -6.45
C ILE A 223 15.34 -5.40 -7.75
N GLY A 224 14.29 -5.37 -8.56
CA GLY A 224 14.16 -6.20 -9.77
C GLY A 224 14.01 -7.69 -9.45
N ALA A 225 13.95 -8.53 -10.46
CA ALA A 225 13.82 -9.98 -10.33
C ALA A 225 15.13 -10.67 -10.73
N ALA A 226 15.58 -11.63 -9.91
CA ALA A 226 16.77 -12.43 -10.22
C ALA A 226 16.57 -13.36 -11.42
N ASP A 227 15.32 -13.75 -11.67
CA ASP A 227 14.88 -14.61 -12.77
C ASP A 227 13.38 -14.39 -13.02
N ALA A 228 12.83 -15.10 -14.01
CA ALA A 228 11.42 -15.01 -14.35
C ALA A 228 10.47 -15.44 -13.21
N GLU A 229 10.82 -16.46 -12.43
CA GLU A 229 9.98 -16.93 -11.32
C GLU A 229 9.90 -15.86 -10.23
N SER A 230 11.02 -15.21 -9.93
CA SER A 230 11.08 -14.10 -8.99
C SER A 230 10.18 -12.94 -9.41
N TYR A 231 10.05 -12.66 -10.71
CA TYR A 231 9.08 -11.67 -11.22
C TYR A 231 7.63 -12.11 -10.97
N PHE A 232 7.29 -13.36 -11.28
CA PHE A 232 5.94 -13.91 -11.10
C PHE A 232 5.50 -13.98 -9.63
N VAL A 233 6.45 -14.03 -8.68
CA VAL A 233 6.20 -14.10 -7.24
C VAL A 233 6.22 -12.73 -6.55
N ASN A 234 7.11 -11.83 -6.95
CA ASN A 234 7.37 -10.60 -6.19
C ASN A 234 6.83 -9.32 -6.85
N ILE A 235 6.68 -9.29 -8.19
CA ILE A 235 6.30 -8.07 -8.91
C ILE A 235 4.90 -8.21 -9.51
N LEU A 236 4.69 -9.20 -10.39
CA LEU A 236 3.45 -9.37 -11.13
C LEU A 236 2.18 -9.48 -10.25
N PRO A 237 2.19 -10.15 -9.08
CA PRO A 237 1.02 -10.19 -8.22
C PRO A 237 0.57 -8.81 -7.75
N LEU A 238 1.50 -7.89 -7.49
CA LEU A 238 1.21 -6.52 -7.07
C LEU A 238 0.59 -5.72 -8.21
N GLU A 239 1.13 -5.84 -9.43
CA GLU A 239 0.58 -5.17 -10.63
C GLU A 239 -0.87 -5.60 -10.89
N ILE A 240 -1.15 -6.90 -10.84
CA ILE A 240 -2.50 -7.45 -10.97
C ILE A 240 -3.43 -6.89 -9.89
N GLN A 241 -2.95 -6.81 -8.64
CA GLN A 241 -3.77 -6.34 -7.52
C GLN A 241 -4.11 -4.86 -7.65
N ILE A 242 -3.15 -4.03 -8.07
CA ILE A 242 -3.39 -2.60 -8.36
C ILE A 242 -4.47 -2.45 -9.43
N LEU A 243 -4.41 -3.22 -10.52
CA LEU A 243 -5.42 -3.17 -11.58
C LEU A 243 -6.80 -3.62 -11.09
N LYS A 244 -6.90 -4.67 -10.26
CA LYS A 244 -8.17 -5.06 -9.63
C LYS A 244 -8.78 -3.93 -8.81
N ARG A 245 -7.98 -3.18 -8.05
CA ARG A 245 -8.46 -2.03 -7.27
C ARG A 245 -8.85 -0.84 -8.15
N ARG A 246 -8.09 -0.56 -9.22
CA ARG A 246 -8.47 0.46 -10.22
C ARG A 246 -9.78 0.11 -10.92
N GLN A 247 -9.99 -1.16 -11.26
CA GLN A 247 -11.26 -1.63 -11.80
C GLN A 247 -12.43 -1.39 -10.82
N GLN A 248 -12.22 -1.60 -9.52
CA GLN A 248 -13.24 -1.30 -8.49
C GLN A 248 -13.57 0.20 -8.40
N LEU A 249 -12.65 1.08 -8.78
CA LEU A 249 -12.87 2.52 -8.92
C LEU A 249 -13.50 2.90 -10.28
N GLY A 250 -13.84 1.93 -11.12
CA GLY A 250 -14.46 2.16 -12.43
C GLY A 250 -13.47 2.53 -13.54
N HIS A 251 -12.16 2.36 -13.34
CA HIS A 251 -11.19 2.60 -14.40
C HIS A 251 -11.26 1.49 -15.46
N ASP A 252 -11.13 1.86 -16.73
CA ASP A 252 -11.03 0.89 -17.82
C ASP A 252 -9.62 0.25 -17.85
N VAL A 253 -9.52 -0.92 -17.23
CA VAL A 253 -8.26 -1.69 -17.12
C VAL A 253 -8.46 -3.17 -17.48
N GLN A 254 -9.62 -3.55 -18.01
CA GLN A 254 -10.01 -4.95 -18.15
C GLN A 254 -9.10 -5.72 -19.12
N ALA A 255 -8.72 -5.10 -20.23
CA ALA A 255 -7.83 -5.71 -21.20
C ALA A 255 -6.44 -5.99 -20.59
N GLU A 256 -5.87 -5.00 -19.90
CA GLU A 256 -4.57 -5.12 -19.27
C GLU A 256 -4.57 -6.09 -18.09
N LEU A 257 -5.62 -6.08 -17.27
CA LEU A 257 -5.78 -7.03 -16.17
C LEU A 257 -5.83 -8.47 -16.69
N LYS A 258 -6.59 -8.73 -17.76
CA LYS A 258 -6.63 -10.05 -18.42
C LYS A 258 -5.25 -10.44 -18.96
N ARG A 259 -4.55 -9.52 -19.63
CA ARG A 259 -3.20 -9.75 -20.15
C ARG A 259 -2.23 -10.17 -19.04
N LEU A 260 -2.17 -9.42 -17.94
CA LEU A 260 -1.26 -9.74 -16.82
C LEU A 260 -1.63 -11.06 -16.12
N GLN A 261 -2.93 -11.35 -15.99
CA GLN A 261 -3.40 -12.63 -15.46
C GLN A 261 -2.99 -13.80 -16.35
N GLN A 262 -3.09 -13.65 -17.68
CA GLN A 262 -2.64 -14.65 -18.63
C GLN A 262 -1.13 -14.87 -18.55
N ILE A 263 -0.34 -13.78 -18.55
CA ILE A 263 1.12 -13.84 -18.38
C ILE A 263 1.50 -14.63 -17.12
N LYS A 264 0.78 -14.43 -16.02
CA LYS A 264 1.01 -15.15 -14.77
C LYS A 264 0.63 -16.62 -14.87
N ALA A 265 -0.54 -16.93 -15.44
CA ALA A 265 -1.08 -18.29 -15.51
C ALA A 265 -0.24 -19.18 -16.44
N GLU A 266 0.18 -18.63 -17.58
CA GLU A 266 0.96 -19.35 -18.60
C GLU A 266 2.48 -19.17 -18.41
N LYS A 267 2.90 -18.42 -17.39
CA LYS A 267 4.32 -18.07 -17.12
C LYS A 267 5.06 -17.56 -18.36
N LEU A 268 4.46 -16.58 -19.06
CA LEU A 268 4.99 -16.04 -20.32
C LEU A 268 6.25 -15.17 -20.08
N VAL A 269 7.42 -15.82 -20.06
CA VAL A 269 8.73 -15.17 -19.76
C VAL A 269 9.08 -14.05 -20.75
N ASN A 270 8.71 -14.21 -22.02
CA ASN A 270 8.96 -13.23 -23.07
C ASN A 270 8.15 -11.93 -22.92
N GLN A 271 7.17 -11.90 -22.01
CA GLN A 271 6.35 -10.72 -21.70
C GLN A 271 6.84 -9.98 -20.44
N ILE A 272 7.92 -10.45 -19.80
CA ILE A 272 8.51 -9.79 -18.65
C ILE A 272 9.33 -8.58 -19.14
N PRO A 273 9.14 -7.38 -18.55
CA PRO A 273 9.95 -6.22 -18.90
C PRO A 273 11.44 -6.50 -18.69
N ALA A 274 12.25 -6.32 -19.74
CA ALA A 274 13.65 -6.71 -19.75
C ALA A 274 14.48 -5.97 -18.68
N GLU A 275 14.10 -4.73 -18.37
CA GLU A 275 14.73 -3.92 -17.33
C GLU A 275 14.54 -4.49 -15.92
N LEU A 276 13.57 -5.39 -15.70
CA LEU A 276 13.35 -6.04 -14.42
C LEU A 276 14.12 -7.35 -14.26
N LEU A 277 14.78 -7.84 -15.31
CA LEU A 277 15.58 -9.06 -15.29
C LEU A 277 17.08 -8.73 -15.26
N PRO A 278 17.96 -9.70 -14.94
CA PRO A 278 19.40 -9.51 -15.07
C PRO A 278 19.75 -9.19 -16.53
N GLU A 279 20.76 -8.34 -16.72
CA GLU A 279 21.33 -8.16 -18.06
C GLU A 279 21.83 -9.52 -18.57
N LYS A 280 21.49 -9.88 -19.81
CA LYS A 280 22.07 -11.06 -20.43
C LYS A 280 23.58 -10.84 -20.49
N GLN A 281 24.33 -11.59 -19.69
CA GLN A 281 25.79 -11.61 -19.77
C GLN A 281 26.15 -11.96 -21.22
N LYS A 282 26.82 -11.02 -21.89
CA LYS A 282 27.31 -11.20 -23.26
C LYS A 282 28.45 -12.20 -23.29
#